data_AF-A0A6B3GLQ1-F1
#
_entry.id   AF-A0A6B3GLQ1-F1
#
_cell.length_a   1.000
_cell.length_b   1.000
_cell.length_c   1.000
_cell.angle_alpha   90.00
_cell.angle_beta   90.00
_cell.angle_gamma   90.00
#
_symmetry.space_group_name_H-M   'P 1'
#
loop_
_entity.id
_entity.type
_entity.pdbx_description
1 polymer ?
#
loop_
_entity_poly.entity_id
_entity_poly.type
_entity_poly.pdbx_seq_one_letter_code
_entity_poly.pdbx_strand_id
1 'polypeptide(L)'
;SEFRYRNPVVDPDTLYVAVSQSGETYDVLAAVQELKRKGARVLGVVNVVGSAIAREADGGTYVHAGPEVCVVSTKCFTNTVVAFALLALHLGRIRDLSVADG
;
A
#
# COMPACT_ATOMS: atom_id res chain seq x y z
N SER A 1 5.30 -1.72 -14.06
CA SER A 1 3.91 -1.23 -13.85
C SER A 1 3.55 -0.27 -14.96
N GLU A 2 2.38 -0.45 -15.59
CA GLU A 2 1.90 0.46 -16.66
C GLU A 2 1.82 1.93 -16.23
N PHE A 3 1.70 2.17 -14.92
CA PHE A 3 1.64 3.51 -14.31
C PHE A 3 2.82 4.42 -14.70
N ARG A 4 4.04 3.87 -14.79
CA ARG A 4 5.24 4.65 -15.17
C ARG A 4 5.20 5.10 -16.64
N TYR A 5 4.60 4.30 -17.51
CA TYR A 5 4.68 4.49 -18.97
C TYR A 5 3.65 5.47 -19.52
N ARG A 6 2.75 6.00 -18.67
CA ARG A 6 1.62 6.85 -19.11
C ARG A 6 1.61 8.27 -18.56
N ASN A 7 2.70 8.75 -17.94
CA ASN A 7 2.78 10.05 -17.26
C ASN A 7 1.49 10.37 -16.47
N PRO A 8 1.24 9.67 -15.36
CA PRO A 8 -0.05 9.72 -14.68
C PRO A 8 -0.28 11.12 -14.10
N VAL A 9 -1.51 11.59 -14.24
CA VAL A 9 -2.00 12.78 -13.53
C VAL A 9 -2.05 12.43 -12.05
N VAL A 10 -1.38 13.25 -11.24
CA VAL A 10 -1.32 13.09 -9.79
C VAL A 10 -2.21 14.12 -9.15
N ASP A 11 -3.18 13.65 -8.38
CA ASP A 11 -4.21 14.47 -7.74
C ASP A 11 -3.93 14.53 -6.23
N PRO A 12 -3.86 15.72 -5.62
CA PRO A 12 -3.65 15.88 -4.17
C PRO A 12 -4.72 15.22 -3.30
N ASP A 13 -5.95 15.09 -3.79
CA ASP A 13 -7.09 14.51 -3.07
C ASP A 13 -7.19 12.98 -3.24
N THR A 14 -6.25 12.38 -3.99
CA THR A 14 -6.19 10.93 -4.18
C THR A 14 -5.31 10.27 -3.13
N LEU A 15 -5.85 9.23 -2.49
CA LEU A 15 -5.06 8.33 -1.65
C LEU A 15 -4.34 7.30 -2.51
N TYR A 16 -3.01 7.35 -2.53
CA TYR A 16 -2.18 6.34 -3.20
C TYR A 16 -1.76 5.26 -2.21
N VAL A 17 -1.93 3.99 -2.59
CA VAL A 17 -1.54 2.84 -1.77
C VAL A 17 -0.63 1.92 -2.57
N ALA A 18 0.60 1.75 -2.11
CA ALA A 18 1.58 0.83 -2.67
C ALA A 18 1.52 -0.51 -1.91
N VAL A 19 1.41 -1.62 -2.64
CA VAL A 19 1.31 -2.96 -2.07
C VAL A 19 2.48 -3.80 -2.54
N SER A 20 3.25 -4.38 -1.61
CA SER A 20 4.33 -5.30 -1.95
C SER A 20 4.67 -6.22 -0.78
N GLN A 21 4.71 -7.53 -1.03
CA GLN A 21 5.13 -8.50 -0.02
C GLN A 21 6.58 -8.26 0.40
N SER A 22 7.51 -8.17 -0.55
CA SER A 22 8.93 -7.99 -0.25
C SER A 22 9.28 -6.54 0.11
N GLY A 23 8.49 -5.58 -0.36
CA GLY A 23 8.84 -4.16 -0.26
C GLY A 23 10.00 -3.73 -1.16
N GLU A 24 10.45 -4.62 -2.06
CA GLU A 24 11.61 -4.41 -2.96
C GLU A 24 11.22 -4.52 -4.45
N THR A 25 9.93 -4.70 -4.76
CA THR A 25 9.45 -4.81 -6.15
C THR A 25 9.73 -3.51 -6.90
N TYR A 26 10.75 -3.54 -7.79
CA TYR A 26 11.28 -2.35 -8.48
C TYR A 26 10.19 -1.49 -9.13
N ASP A 27 9.25 -2.11 -9.83
CA ASP A 27 8.18 -1.39 -10.51
C ASP A 27 7.24 -0.63 -9.57
N VAL A 28 7.03 -1.15 -8.36
CA VAL A 28 6.22 -0.51 -7.33
C VAL A 28 7.04 0.62 -6.68
N LEU A 29 8.30 0.35 -6.33
CA LEU A 29 9.20 1.37 -5.77
C LEU A 29 9.35 2.58 -6.71
N ALA A 30 9.54 2.34 -8.00
CA ALA A 30 9.62 3.39 -8.99
C ALA A 30 8.32 4.21 -9.10
N ALA A 31 7.16 3.55 -8.96
CA ALA A 31 5.87 4.25 -8.92
C ALA A 31 5.73 5.12 -7.66
N VAL A 32 6.14 4.61 -6.49
CA VAL A 32 6.16 5.40 -5.24
C VAL A 32 7.04 6.63 -5.39
N GLN A 33 8.27 6.46 -5.88
CA GLN A 33 9.20 7.57 -6.07
C GLN A 33 8.66 8.62 -7.05
N GLU A 34 8.02 8.20 -8.15
CA GLU A 34 7.41 9.12 -9.11
C GLU A 34 6.21 9.88 -8.52
N LEU A 35 5.36 9.19 -7.75
CA LEU A 35 4.24 9.82 -7.03
C LEU A 35 4.74 10.88 -6.06
N LYS A 36 5.76 10.55 -5.25
CA LYS A 36 6.36 11.49 -4.31
C LYS A 36 7.04 12.67 -5.01
N ARG A 37 7.73 12.44 -6.12
CA ARG A 37 8.32 13.50 -6.94
C ARG A 37 7.26 14.49 -7.43
N LYS A 38 6.03 14.02 -7.65
CA LYS A 38 4.87 14.83 -8.04
C LYS A 38 4.06 15.39 -6.86
N GLY A 39 4.52 15.19 -5.62
CA GLY A 39 3.89 15.74 -4.42
C GLY A 39 2.73 14.91 -3.85
N ALA A 40 2.49 13.70 -4.36
CA ALA A 40 1.50 12.80 -3.77
C ALA A 40 1.96 12.26 -2.41
N ARG A 41 0.97 11.96 -1.56
CA ARG A 41 1.17 11.13 -0.38
C ARG A 41 0.91 9.68 -0.71
N VAL A 42 1.81 8.80 -0.28
CA VAL A 42 1.73 7.36 -0.56
C VAL A 42 1.78 6.55 0.72
N LEU A 43 0.78 5.69 0.93
CA LEU A 43 0.78 4.70 2.00
C LEU A 43 1.34 3.36 1.50
N GLY A 44 2.21 2.73 2.28
CA GLY A 44 2.74 1.39 2.01
C GLY A 44 2.00 0.29 2.78
N VAL A 45 1.55 -0.75 2.09
CA VAL A 45 1.10 -2.01 2.69
C VAL A 45 2.14 -3.06 2.34
N VAL A 46 3.01 -3.35 3.31
CA VAL A 46 4.21 -4.17 3.10
C VAL A 46 4.40 -5.20 4.21
N ASN A 47 5.12 -6.28 3.97
CA ASN A 47 5.39 -7.28 5.01
C ASN A 47 6.77 -7.12 5.65
N VAL A 48 7.78 -6.71 4.87
CA VAL A 48 9.17 -6.60 5.34
C VAL A 48 9.42 -5.22 5.92
N VAL A 49 9.74 -5.19 7.23
CA VAL A 49 10.09 -3.97 7.96
C VAL A 49 11.38 -3.38 7.43
N GLY A 50 11.37 -2.07 7.19
CA GLY A 50 12.54 -1.34 6.72
C GLY A 50 12.93 -1.60 5.27
N SER A 51 12.09 -2.26 4.47
CA SER A 51 12.27 -2.42 3.02
C SER A 51 12.29 -1.09 2.27
N ALA A 52 12.75 -1.07 1.01
CA ALA A 52 12.85 0.16 0.22
C ALA A 52 11.52 0.90 0.10
N ILE A 53 10.43 0.20 -0.23
CA ILE A 53 9.09 0.81 -0.29
C ILE A 53 8.65 1.33 1.09
N ALA A 54 8.98 0.62 2.17
CA ALA A 54 8.64 1.07 3.52
C ALA A 54 9.35 2.37 3.93
N ARG A 55 10.60 2.56 3.47
CA ARG A 55 11.38 3.78 3.72
C ARG A 55 10.93 4.95 2.84
N GLU A 56 10.51 4.66 1.61
CA GLU A 56 10.05 5.68 0.68
C GLU A 56 8.60 6.11 0.95
N ALA A 57 7.71 5.25 1.43
CA ALA A 57 6.32 5.62 1.72
C ALA A 57 6.23 6.68 2.84
N ASP A 58 5.16 7.49 2.84
CA ASP A 58 4.92 8.51 3.87
C ASP A 58 4.31 7.95 5.16
N GLY A 59 3.92 6.67 5.12
CA GLY A 59 3.33 5.93 6.21
C GLY A 59 2.72 4.63 5.68
N GLY A 60 1.96 3.93 6.52
CA GLY A 60 1.26 2.72 6.10
C GLY A 60 1.28 1.64 7.17
N THR A 61 1.14 0.39 6.76
CA THR A 61 1.04 -0.75 7.69
C THR A 61 1.93 -1.90 7.29
N TYR A 62 2.50 -2.54 8.31
CA TYR A 62 3.16 -3.81 8.17
C TYR A 62 2.13 -4.93 8.36
N VAL A 63 1.97 -5.80 7.37
CA VAL A 63 0.96 -6.87 7.45
C VAL A 63 1.37 -8.03 8.37
N HIS A 64 2.62 -8.03 8.86
CA HIS A 64 3.16 -8.97 9.85
C HIS A 64 2.84 -10.45 9.59
N ALA A 65 2.83 -10.86 8.31
CA ALA A 65 2.64 -12.26 7.92
C ALA A 65 3.89 -13.12 8.24
N GLY A 66 5.01 -12.49 8.62
CA GLY A 66 6.30 -13.14 8.83
C GLY A 66 7.00 -13.52 7.52
N PRO A 67 8.21 -14.12 7.58
CA PRO A 67 8.99 -14.44 6.37
C PRO A 67 8.27 -15.43 5.46
N GLU A 68 8.17 -15.15 4.18
CA GLU A 68 7.53 -16.03 3.19
C GLU A 68 8.61 -16.52 2.21
N VAL A 69 8.87 -17.84 2.22
CA VAL A 69 9.90 -18.49 1.40
C VAL A 69 9.34 -18.91 0.04
N CYS A 70 8.04 -19.24 -0.01
CA CYS A 70 7.36 -19.60 -1.23
C CYS A 70 7.29 -18.42 -2.20
N VAL A 71 7.50 -18.70 -3.49
CA VAL A 71 7.39 -17.70 -4.57
C VAL A 71 5.94 -17.24 -4.76
N VAL A 72 4.98 -18.15 -4.60
CA VAL A 72 3.55 -17.84 -4.61
C VAL A 72 3.15 -17.34 -3.22
N SER A 73 2.61 -16.12 -3.17
CA SER A 73 2.18 -15.54 -1.90
C SER A 73 0.84 -16.12 -1.43
N THR A 74 0.77 -16.44 -0.14
CA THR A 74 -0.37 -17.06 0.53
C THR A 74 -0.76 -16.21 1.73
N LYS A 75 0.05 -16.26 2.79
CA LYS A 75 -0.19 -15.53 4.04
C LYS A 75 -0.09 -14.02 3.89
N CYS A 76 0.87 -13.51 3.11
CA CYS A 76 0.96 -12.08 2.88
C CYS A 76 -0.24 -11.56 2.09
N PHE A 77 -0.74 -12.35 1.13
CA PHE A 77 -1.95 -12.01 0.39
C PHE A 77 -3.16 -11.91 1.33
N THR A 78 -3.44 -12.94 2.12
CA THR A 78 -4.58 -12.93 3.06
C THR A 78 -4.48 -11.79 4.07
N ASN A 79 -3.30 -11.54 4.65
CA ASN A 79 -3.13 -10.43 5.58
C ASN A 79 -3.31 -9.06 4.90
N THR A 80 -2.90 -8.93 3.64
CA THR A 80 -3.13 -7.72 2.84
C THR A 80 -4.62 -7.48 2.61
N VAL A 81 -5.40 -8.53 2.32
CA VAL A 81 -6.86 -8.43 2.20
C VAL A 81 -7.50 -7.97 3.51
N VAL A 82 -7.07 -8.51 4.66
CA VAL A 82 -7.53 -8.05 5.98
C VAL A 82 -7.16 -6.59 6.23
N ALA A 83 -5.93 -6.17 5.89
CA ALA A 83 -5.51 -4.78 6.01
C ALA A 83 -6.38 -3.84 5.18
N PHE A 84 -6.77 -4.24 3.96
CA PHE A 84 -7.69 -3.47 3.13
C PHE A 84 -9.12 -3.46 3.66
N ALA A 85 -9.61 -4.55 4.26
CA ALA A 85 -10.90 -4.57 4.92
C ALA A 85 -10.94 -3.57 6.09
N LEU A 86 -9.88 -3.52 6.90
CA LEU A 86 -9.76 -2.56 7.99
C LEU A 86 -9.64 -1.12 7.49
N LEU A 87 -8.89 -0.89 6.40
CA LEU A 87 -8.81 0.42 5.76
C LEU A 87 -10.17 0.87 5.23
N ALA A 88 -10.93 -0.03 4.59
CA ALA A 88 -12.27 0.25 4.10
C ALA A 88 -13.23 0.62 5.24
N LEU A 89 -13.22 -0.15 6.34
CA LEU A 89 -14.00 0.18 7.54
C LEU A 89 -13.60 1.53 8.13
N HIS A 90 -12.30 1.84 8.20
CA HIS A 90 -11.82 3.11 8.71
C HIS A 90 -12.29 4.29 7.84
N LEU A 91 -12.16 4.18 6.51
CA LEU A 91 -12.66 5.18 5.57
C LEU A 91 -14.18 5.31 5.62
N GLY A 92 -14.91 4.21 5.82
CA GLY A 92 -16.34 4.21 6.06
C GLY A 92 -16.71 4.98 7.31
N ARG A 93 -16.02 4.74 8.43
CA ARG A 93 -16.26 5.45 9.71
C ARG A 93 -15.97 6.95 9.64
N ILE A 94 -14.97 7.35 8.87
CA ILE A 94 -14.70 8.78 8.58
C ILE A 94 -15.83 9.41 7.76
N ARG A 95 -16.60 8.59 7.03
CA ARG A 95 -17.75 8.97 6.19
C ARG A 95 -19.08 8.53 6.81
N ASP A 96 -19.15 8.56 8.14
CA ASP A 96 -20.36 8.34 8.94
C ASP A 96 -20.98 6.93 8.87
N LEU A 97 -20.18 5.90 8.53
CA LEU A 97 -20.60 4.51 8.71
C LEU A 97 -20.71 4.18 10.20
N SER A 98 -21.88 3.72 10.63
CA SER A 98 -22.13 3.34 12.02
C SER A 98 -21.40 2.05 12.40
N VAL A 99 -21.12 1.85 13.69
CA VAL A 99 -20.51 0.61 14.20
C VAL A 99 -21.41 -0.61 13.98
N ALA A 100 -22.73 -0.42 13.92
CA ALA A 100 -23.68 -1.51 13.69
C ALA A 100 -23.67 -1.99 12.22
N ASP A 101 -23.31 -1.10 11.30
CA ASP A 101 -23.25 -1.37 9.86
C ASP A 101 -21.84 -1.74 9.38
N GLY A 102 -20.82 -1.71 10.27
CA GLY A 102 -19.40 -1.90 9.95
C GLY A 102 -18.45 -2.09 11.14
#